data_AF-A0A1C2IKK7-F1
#
_entry.id   AF-A0A1C2IKK7-F1
#
_cell.length_a   1.000
_cell.length_b   1.000
_cell.length_c   1.000
_cell.angle_alpha   90.00
_cell.angle_beta   90.00
_cell.angle_gamma   90.00
#
_symmetry.space_group_name_H-M   'P 1'
#
loop_
_entity.id
_entity.type
_entity.pdbx_description
1 polymer ?
#
loop_
_entity_poly.entity_id
_entity_poly.type
_entity_poly.pdbx_seq_one_letter_code
_entity_poly.pdbx_strand_id
1 'polypeptide(L)'
;MVVLQAHRALWARFIILCSAVLLFGLSASYAHADHFLSPDQAFSFSAKLSSPDHLQLRWDVAPGYHLYRDRIQVSVLPTSILLGKYTLPKGVMLNDPAFGKMRVLEGENSVIIPFSVKGTPPDTLTVKATYQGCANAGVCYPEQSKTVQLSLLAPASAPIPTASLPSPHSRSSQVKSSSNAGVLAGALQDSFWLTLGLFFVAGLGLAFTPCIFPMIPILSALIVGQEAKRGAQKSRAFTLSLAYVLGMALTYTIAGVLAAITGAYLQAVFQNPWILGAFASIFVLLALSMFGFYELQMPSSLQTRLSGLGKGGHLFSSFVMGALSALIVGSCVAAPLAGALLFISQTGNVFLGGLSLFVLSLGMGLPLLIIGTSAGRLLPRAGAWMDAVKAIFGVLMLGVAIWLMARVLPGAVSLALWAALAVISSIYLGALDALGAEATGWRRFRKGVGILVLAYGLVMGVGALSGASDPLQPFSRVLEAGKGADRSQQAALHFSIVKSPQALDAALKQADGKPVLVDYWASWCVECARMDKVTFATPEVENALRNRVLIRVDVTRDDANSRALLKRYNLVGPPAFMAIGANGQVQAQQEGYLGPRAFMRWLPKS
;
A
#
# COMPACT_ATOMS: atom_id res chain seq x y z
N MET A 1 7.46 -33.06 41.18
CA MET A 1 7.48 -33.68 39.83
C MET A 1 6.16 -33.53 39.06
N VAL A 2 4.98 -33.60 39.70
CA VAL A 2 3.66 -33.53 39.03
C VAL A 2 3.35 -32.16 38.36
N VAL A 3 3.79 -31.03 38.93
CA VAL A 3 3.54 -29.68 38.39
C VAL A 3 4.31 -29.40 37.09
N LEU A 4 5.48 -30.02 36.89
CA LEU A 4 6.27 -29.85 35.65
C LEU A 4 5.67 -30.61 34.45
N GLN A 5 4.93 -31.69 34.69
CA GLN A 5 4.23 -32.44 33.63
C GLN A 5 2.97 -31.71 33.14
N ALA A 6 2.23 -31.06 34.04
CA ALA A 6 1.05 -30.27 33.68
C ALA A 6 1.42 -29.05 32.80
N HIS A 7 2.53 -28.36 33.11
CA HIS A 7 3.03 -27.24 32.31
C HIS A 7 3.54 -27.66 30.93
N ARG A 8 4.16 -28.85 30.82
CA ARG A 8 4.58 -29.41 29.52
C ARG A 8 3.39 -29.79 28.64
N ALA A 9 2.32 -30.33 29.22
CA ALA A 9 1.10 -30.67 28.49
C ALA A 9 0.35 -29.42 28.01
N LEU A 10 0.28 -28.36 28.83
CA LEU A 10 -0.33 -27.08 28.45
C LEU A 10 0.48 -26.35 27.37
N TRP A 11 1.81 -26.37 27.45
CA TRP A 11 2.68 -25.78 26.42
C TRP A 11 2.67 -26.58 25.13
N ALA A 12 2.67 -27.91 25.19
CA ALA A 12 2.51 -28.74 23.99
C ALA A 12 1.16 -28.49 23.31
N ARG A 13 0.07 -28.35 24.09
CA ARG A 13 -1.23 -27.96 23.55
C ARG A 13 -1.21 -26.54 22.96
N PHE A 14 -0.52 -25.58 23.57
CA PHE A 14 -0.40 -24.22 23.06
C PHE A 14 0.45 -24.15 21.77
N ILE A 15 1.53 -24.93 21.68
CA ILE A 15 2.39 -25.01 20.48
C ILE A 15 1.66 -25.74 19.34
N ILE A 16 0.90 -26.79 19.64
CA ILE A 16 0.03 -27.45 18.66
C ILE A 16 -1.08 -26.49 18.21
N LEU A 17 -1.66 -25.69 19.11
CA LEU A 17 -2.66 -24.68 18.76
C LEU A 17 -2.04 -23.55 17.91
N CYS A 18 -0.86 -23.04 18.26
CA CYS A 18 -0.16 -22.02 17.48
C CYS A 18 0.33 -22.55 16.13
N SER A 19 0.81 -23.80 16.07
CA SER A 19 1.20 -24.45 14.81
C SER A 19 -0.01 -24.75 13.95
N ALA A 20 -1.15 -25.13 14.55
CA ALA A 20 -2.41 -25.28 13.83
C ALA A 20 -2.93 -23.94 13.32
N VAL A 21 -2.83 -22.85 14.10
CA VAL A 21 -3.21 -21.49 13.67
C VAL A 21 -2.26 -20.94 12.60
N LEU A 22 -0.96 -21.25 12.66
CA LEU A 22 0.01 -20.91 11.60
C LEU A 22 -0.22 -21.73 10.34
N LEU A 23 -0.52 -23.04 10.45
CA LEU A 23 -0.88 -23.86 9.28
C LEU A 23 -2.25 -23.46 8.71
N PHE A 24 -3.23 -23.09 9.53
CA PHE A 24 -4.52 -22.58 9.07
C PHE A 24 -4.37 -21.19 8.43
N GLY A 25 -3.49 -20.34 8.97
CA GLY A 25 -3.15 -19.04 8.40
C GLY A 25 -2.40 -19.13 7.06
N LEU A 26 -1.53 -20.13 6.89
CA LEU A 26 -0.88 -20.41 5.59
C LEU A 26 -1.82 -21.09 4.59
N SER A 27 -2.74 -21.95 5.05
CA SER A 27 -3.73 -22.63 4.17
C SER A 27 -4.83 -21.67 3.70
N ALA A 28 -5.13 -20.62 4.47
CA ALA A 28 -6.11 -19.60 4.10
C ALA A 28 -5.62 -18.63 3.00
N SER A 29 -4.34 -18.69 2.60
CA SER A 29 -3.83 -17.94 1.44
C SER A 29 -3.83 -18.74 0.13
N TYR A 30 -4.37 -19.96 0.13
CA TYR A 30 -4.64 -20.75 -1.08
C TYR A 30 -6.15 -21.04 -1.19
N ALA A 31 -6.95 -19.99 -1.19
CA ALA A 31 -8.34 -20.06 -1.62
C ALA A 31 -8.47 -19.29 -2.94
N HIS A 32 -8.74 -20.05 -4.00
CA HIS A 32 -9.17 -19.67 -5.34
C HIS A 32 -9.14 -18.16 -5.68
N ALA A 33 -8.19 -17.77 -6.54
CA ALA A 33 -8.31 -16.56 -7.31
C ALA A 33 -9.40 -16.77 -8.39
N ASP A 34 -10.66 -16.64 -8.00
CA ASP A 34 -11.75 -16.47 -8.97
C ASP A 34 -11.48 -15.17 -9.72
N HIS A 35 -11.29 -15.28 -11.02
CA HIS A 35 -11.06 -14.16 -11.91
C HIS A 35 -12.36 -13.33 -12.01
N PHE A 36 -12.46 -12.26 -11.21
CA PHE A 36 -13.60 -11.36 -11.28
C PHE A 36 -13.65 -10.60 -12.62
N LEU A 37 -14.83 -10.56 -13.24
CA LEU A 37 -15.08 -9.79 -14.46
C LEU A 37 -14.84 -8.29 -14.23
N SER A 38 -14.44 -7.57 -15.27
CA SER A 38 -14.36 -6.09 -15.20
C SER A 38 -15.76 -5.47 -15.11
N PRO A 39 -15.93 -4.25 -14.53
CA PRO A 39 -17.25 -3.63 -14.36
C PRO A 39 -18.05 -3.52 -15.67
N ASP A 40 -17.36 -3.23 -16.78
CA ASP A 40 -17.95 -3.13 -18.13
C ASP A 40 -18.48 -4.48 -18.64
N GLN A 41 -17.91 -5.60 -18.17
CA GLN A 41 -18.33 -6.97 -18.52
C GLN A 41 -19.38 -7.51 -17.53
N ALA A 42 -19.30 -7.12 -16.26
CA ALA A 42 -20.24 -7.53 -15.23
C ALA A 42 -21.60 -6.81 -15.36
N PHE A 43 -21.59 -5.55 -15.81
CA PHE A 43 -22.78 -4.70 -15.93
C PHE A 43 -22.79 -3.96 -17.27
N SER A 44 -23.18 -4.67 -18.33
CA SER A 44 -23.22 -4.07 -19.66
C SER A 44 -24.47 -3.18 -19.79
N PHE A 45 -24.25 -1.88 -19.98
CA PHE A 45 -25.29 -0.87 -20.09
C PHE A 45 -25.47 -0.43 -21.54
N SER A 46 -26.73 -0.36 -21.98
CA SER A 46 -27.10 0.19 -23.28
C SER A 46 -28.35 1.08 -23.16
N ALA A 47 -28.39 2.13 -23.98
CA ALA A 47 -29.54 3.01 -24.10
C ALA A 47 -29.96 3.08 -25.57
N LYS A 48 -31.26 2.97 -25.84
CA LYS A 48 -31.86 3.07 -27.18
C LYS A 48 -33.14 3.88 -27.12
N LEU A 49 -33.47 4.56 -28.23
CA LEU A 49 -34.80 5.15 -28.43
C LEU A 49 -35.74 4.02 -28.85
N SER A 50 -36.76 3.73 -28.03
CA SER A 50 -37.77 2.71 -28.36
C SER A 50 -38.97 3.32 -29.10
N SER A 51 -39.19 4.63 -28.95
CA SER A 51 -40.22 5.43 -29.60
C SER A 51 -39.78 6.90 -29.56
N PRO A 52 -40.36 7.84 -30.33
CA PRO A 52 -39.94 9.25 -30.35
C PRO A 52 -39.92 9.91 -28.96
N ASP A 53 -40.75 9.43 -28.03
CA ASP A 53 -40.89 9.98 -26.68
C ASP A 53 -40.50 8.98 -25.56
N HIS A 54 -39.97 7.79 -25.94
CA HIS A 54 -39.63 6.74 -24.98
C HIS A 54 -38.17 6.30 -25.11
N LEU A 55 -37.44 6.46 -24.01
CA LEU A 55 -36.07 6.00 -23.84
C LEU A 55 -36.06 4.61 -23.19
N GLN A 56 -35.44 3.63 -23.82
CA GLN A 56 -35.21 2.30 -23.25
C GLN A 56 -33.78 2.19 -22.75
N LEU A 57 -33.63 1.89 -21.47
CA LEU A 57 -32.36 1.60 -20.82
C LEU A 57 -32.29 0.12 -20.49
N ARG A 58 -31.20 -0.55 -20.84
CA ARG A 58 -30.98 -1.97 -20.57
C ARG A 58 -29.64 -2.17 -19.84
N TRP A 59 -29.72 -2.87 -18.72
CA TRP A 59 -28.59 -3.39 -17.96
C TRP A 59 -28.62 -4.91 -18.07
N ASP A 60 -27.55 -5.50 -18.59
CA ASP A 60 -27.36 -6.94 -18.60
C ASP A 60 -26.26 -7.30 -17.61
N VAL A 61 -26.69 -8.01 -16.55
CA VAL A 61 -25.90 -8.36 -15.38
C VAL A 61 -25.43 -9.79 -15.51
N ALA A 62 -24.11 -9.98 -15.50
CA ALA A 62 -23.50 -11.31 -15.65
C ALA A 62 -23.92 -12.27 -14.51
N PRO A 63 -23.95 -13.60 -14.76
CA PRO A 63 -24.26 -14.59 -13.73
C PRO A 63 -23.32 -14.48 -12.54
N GLY A 64 -23.86 -14.48 -11.32
CA GLY A 64 -23.08 -14.29 -10.09
C GLY A 64 -22.83 -12.84 -9.71
N TYR A 65 -23.48 -11.88 -10.39
CA TYR A 65 -23.44 -10.46 -10.09
C TYR A 65 -24.86 -9.90 -9.90
N HIS A 66 -24.97 -8.78 -9.18
CA HIS A 66 -26.23 -8.10 -8.93
C HIS A 66 -26.06 -6.57 -8.91
N LEU A 67 -27.09 -5.83 -9.34
CA LEU A 67 -27.17 -4.36 -9.29
C LEU A 67 -28.10 -3.91 -8.17
N TYR A 68 -27.75 -2.87 -7.42
CA TYR A 68 -28.65 -2.32 -6.40
C TYR A 68 -29.72 -1.45 -7.05
N ARG A 69 -30.99 -1.90 -6.98
CA ARG A 69 -32.14 -1.20 -7.57
C ARG A 69 -32.21 0.25 -7.10
N ASP A 70 -32.09 0.47 -5.80
CA ASP A 70 -32.30 1.79 -5.19
C ASP A 70 -31.11 2.74 -5.39
N ARG A 71 -30.02 2.29 -6.05
CA ARG A 71 -28.84 3.11 -6.41
C ARG A 71 -28.70 3.36 -7.91
N ILE A 72 -29.76 3.10 -8.69
CA ILE A 72 -29.80 3.45 -10.11
C ILE A 72 -30.37 4.87 -10.22
N GLN A 73 -29.57 5.80 -10.72
CA GLN A 73 -29.97 7.18 -11.01
C GLN A 73 -29.81 7.47 -12.50
N VAL A 74 -30.84 8.07 -13.10
CA VAL A 74 -30.84 8.44 -14.52
C VAL A 74 -31.04 9.95 -14.64
N SER A 75 -30.18 10.59 -15.43
CA SER A 75 -30.26 12.01 -15.76
C SER A 75 -30.08 12.21 -17.26
N VAL A 76 -30.65 13.28 -17.80
CA VAL A 76 -30.55 13.64 -19.22
C VAL A 76 -30.02 15.07 -19.37
N LEU A 77 -29.26 15.30 -20.43
CA LEU A 77 -28.84 16.61 -20.90
C LEU A 77 -29.24 16.76 -22.37
N PRO A 78 -29.62 17.96 -22.84
CA PRO A 78 -29.73 19.23 -22.09
C PRO A 78 -30.97 19.32 -21.17
N THR A 79 -30.98 20.28 -20.23
CA THR A 79 -32.07 20.52 -19.24
C THR A 79 -33.43 20.88 -19.86
N SER A 80 -33.51 21.09 -21.17
CA SER A 80 -34.77 21.21 -21.91
C SER A 80 -35.53 19.88 -22.01
N ILE A 81 -34.90 18.75 -21.68
CA ILE A 81 -35.54 17.42 -21.68
C ILE A 81 -35.87 17.03 -20.24
N LEU A 82 -37.15 16.84 -19.95
CA LEU A 82 -37.64 16.40 -18.65
C LEU A 82 -37.98 14.91 -18.72
N LEU A 83 -37.39 14.13 -17.81
CA LEU A 83 -37.77 12.72 -17.62
C LEU A 83 -39.10 12.65 -16.88
N GLY A 84 -40.04 11.89 -17.43
CA GLY A 84 -41.27 11.52 -16.75
C GLY A 84 -41.04 10.51 -15.63
N LYS A 85 -42.09 10.18 -14.88
CA LYS A 85 -42.02 9.16 -13.84
C LYS A 85 -41.69 7.80 -14.47
N TYR A 86 -40.64 7.16 -13.98
CA TYR A 86 -40.25 5.81 -14.38
C TYR A 86 -40.25 4.86 -13.18
N THR A 87 -40.50 3.59 -13.45
CA THR A 87 -40.53 2.55 -12.42
C THR A 87 -39.46 1.51 -12.73
N LEU A 88 -38.51 1.32 -11.80
CA LEU A 88 -37.49 0.28 -11.92
C LEU A 88 -38.11 -1.14 -11.75
N PRO A 89 -37.48 -2.22 -12.24
CA PRO A 89 -37.99 -3.59 -12.14
C PRO A 89 -38.01 -4.07 -10.69
N LYS A 90 -39.03 -4.83 -10.27
CA LYS A 90 -39.34 -5.12 -8.83
C LYS A 90 -38.15 -5.63 -8.01
N GLY A 91 -37.18 -6.31 -8.63
CA GLY A 91 -35.94 -6.78 -8.00
C GLY A 91 -36.18 -7.86 -6.95
N VAL A 92 -35.12 -8.55 -6.58
CA VAL A 92 -35.12 -9.60 -5.56
C VAL A 92 -34.57 -9.03 -4.26
N MET A 93 -35.14 -9.40 -3.12
CA MET A 93 -34.60 -9.01 -1.81
C MET A 93 -33.35 -9.83 -1.51
N LEU A 94 -32.18 -9.18 -1.46
CA LEU A 94 -30.92 -9.78 -1.06
C LEU A 94 -30.46 -9.16 0.26
N ASN A 95 -30.05 -10.00 1.21
CA ASN A 95 -29.43 -9.53 2.44
C ASN A 95 -27.93 -9.40 2.22
N ASP A 96 -27.50 -8.20 1.85
CA ASP A 96 -26.11 -7.92 1.55
C ASP A 96 -25.32 -7.71 2.86
N PRO A 97 -24.15 -8.36 3.04
CA PRO A 97 -23.34 -8.20 4.25
C PRO A 97 -22.86 -6.75 4.50
N ALA A 98 -22.74 -5.94 3.46
CA ALA A 98 -22.26 -4.55 3.52
C ALA A 98 -23.40 -3.52 3.64
N PHE A 99 -24.58 -3.79 3.07
CA PHE A 99 -25.68 -2.82 3.00
C PHE A 99 -27.00 -3.28 3.65
N GLY A 100 -27.05 -4.49 4.20
CA GLY A 100 -28.25 -5.08 4.79
C GLY A 100 -29.28 -5.51 3.73
N LYS A 101 -30.56 -5.54 4.11
CA LYS A 101 -31.66 -5.97 3.22
C LYS A 101 -31.90 -4.93 2.12
N MET A 102 -31.43 -5.23 0.91
CA MET A 102 -31.54 -4.36 -0.26
C MET A 102 -32.28 -5.08 -1.39
N ARG A 103 -32.92 -4.32 -2.27
CA ARG A 103 -33.48 -4.87 -3.53
C ARG A 103 -32.41 -4.85 -4.60
N VAL A 104 -32.14 -6.01 -5.18
CA VAL A 104 -31.15 -6.19 -6.22
C VAL A 104 -31.78 -6.63 -7.53
N LEU A 105 -31.10 -6.34 -8.64
CA LEU A 105 -31.46 -6.70 -9.99
C LEU A 105 -30.39 -7.67 -10.52
N GLU A 106 -30.81 -8.84 -10.98
CA GLU A 106 -29.96 -9.87 -11.56
C GLU A 106 -30.41 -10.13 -13.01
N GLY A 107 -29.50 -10.62 -13.86
CA GLY A 107 -29.77 -10.88 -15.28
C GLY A 107 -30.12 -9.65 -16.11
N GLU A 108 -31.00 -9.83 -17.08
CA GLU A 108 -31.42 -8.77 -18.00
C GLU A 108 -32.48 -7.85 -17.38
N ASN A 109 -32.18 -6.57 -17.30
CA ASN A 109 -33.05 -5.56 -16.69
C ASN A 109 -33.26 -4.40 -17.66
N SER A 110 -34.51 -4.15 -18.05
CA SER A 110 -34.87 -3.04 -18.93
C SER A 110 -35.86 -2.06 -18.27
N VAL A 111 -35.65 -0.78 -18.49
CA VAL A 111 -36.49 0.31 -18.00
C VAL A 111 -36.88 1.20 -19.16
N ILE A 112 -38.17 1.50 -19.28
CA ILE A 112 -38.70 2.44 -20.27
C ILE A 112 -39.03 3.74 -19.54
N ILE A 113 -38.41 4.83 -19.98
CA ILE A 113 -38.57 6.15 -19.39
C ILE A 113 -39.21 7.07 -20.43
N PRO A 114 -40.44 7.58 -20.19
CA PRO A 114 -41.00 8.63 -21.02
C PRO A 114 -40.20 9.91 -20.80
N PHE A 115 -39.90 10.65 -21.87
CA PHE A 115 -39.30 11.97 -21.76
C PHE A 115 -40.11 12.99 -22.56
N SER A 116 -40.09 14.24 -22.13
CA SER A 116 -40.75 15.34 -22.83
C SER A 116 -39.77 16.47 -23.06
N VAL A 117 -39.84 17.07 -24.25
CA VAL A 117 -38.98 18.18 -24.62
C VAL A 117 -39.73 19.49 -24.42
N LYS A 118 -39.11 20.42 -23.70
CA LYS A 118 -39.62 21.78 -23.49
C LYS A 118 -38.91 22.74 -24.44
N GLY A 119 -39.61 23.19 -25.48
CA GLY A 119 -39.08 24.09 -26.53
C GLY A 119 -38.65 23.34 -27.79
N THR A 120 -37.65 23.88 -28.51
CA THR A 120 -37.13 23.29 -29.76
C THR A 120 -36.40 21.97 -29.47
N PRO A 121 -36.67 20.88 -30.22
CA PRO A 121 -35.99 19.60 -30.02
C PRO A 121 -34.48 19.72 -30.27
N PRO A 122 -33.62 19.35 -29.31
CA PRO A 122 -32.18 19.32 -29.53
C PRO A 122 -31.79 18.15 -30.45
N ASP A 123 -30.76 18.31 -31.26
CA ASP A 123 -30.29 17.29 -32.21
C ASP A 123 -29.77 16.02 -31.52
N THR A 124 -29.29 16.18 -30.27
CA THR A 124 -28.71 15.10 -29.47
C THR A 124 -29.28 15.08 -28.05
N LEU A 125 -29.74 13.90 -27.64
CA LEU A 125 -30.10 13.55 -26.27
C LEU A 125 -28.91 12.83 -25.61
N THR A 126 -28.35 13.40 -24.55
CA THR A 126 -27.31 12.75 -23.77
C THR A 126 -27.91 12.13 -22.52
N VAL A 127 -27.87 10.81 -22.40
CA VAL A 127 -28.35 10.05 -21.24
C VAL A 127 -27.17 9.68 -20.36
N LYS A 128 -27.19 10.11 -19.10
CA LYS A 128 -26.24 9.70 -18.07
C LYS A 128 -26.93 8.81 -17.05
N ALA A 129 -26.53 7.53 -17.02
CA ALA A 129 -26.97 6.56 -16.04
C ALA A 129 -25.85 6.29 -15.03
N THR A 130 -26.17 6.42 -13.75
CA THR A 130 -25.29 6.12 -12.62
C THR A 130 -25.84 4.89 -11.91
N TYR A 131 -25.03 3.86 -11.70
CA TYR A 131 -25.46 2.61 -11.07
C TYR A 131 -24.32 1.91 -10.31
N GLN A 132 -24.68 1.05 -9.36
CA GLN A 132 -23.73 0.28 -8.57
C GLN A 132 -24.16 -1.19 -8.45
N GLY A 133 -23.20 -2.10 -8.52
CA GLY A 133 -23.44 -3.53 -8.33
C GLY A 133 -22.26 -4.26 -7.69
N CYS A 134 -22.49 -5.49 -7.27
CA CYS A 134 -21.51 -6.36 -6.61
C CYS A 134 -21.55 -7.77 -7.18
N ALA A 135 -20.44 -8.49 -7.01
CA ALA A 135 -20.39 -9.93 -7.17
C ALA A 135 -21.00 -10.60 -5.94
N ASN A 136 -21.73 -11.70 -6.14
CA ASN A 136 -22.31 -12.51 -5.06
C ASN A 136 -21.24 -13.11 -4.14
N ALA A 137 -19.98 -13.17 -4.59
CA ALA A 137 -18.81 -13.59 -3.82
C ALA A 137 -18.21 -12.48 -2.92
N GLY A 138 -18.90 -11.35 -2.73
CA GLY A 138 -18.55 -10.32 -1.74
C GLY A 138 -17.63 -9.20 -2.23
N VAL A 139 -17.47 -9.05 -3.55
CA VAL A 139 -16.68 -7.97 -4.17
C VAL A 139 -17.61 -6.94 -4.80
N CYS A 140 -17.62 -5.72 -4.24
CA CYS A 140 -18.43 -4.62 -4.75
C CYS A 140 -17.66 -3.70 -5.68
N TYR A 141 -18.30 -3.34 -6.79
CA TYR A 141 -17.74 -2.38 -7.74
C TYR A 141 -18.07 -0.95 -7.31
N PRO A 142 -17.18 0.02 -7.59
CA PRO A 142 -17.47 1.43 -7.35
C PRO A 142 -18.63 1.88 -8.25
N GLU A 143 -19.27 2.99 -7.88
CA GLU A 143 -20.35 3.58 -8.68
C GLU A 143 -19.89 3.85 -10.12
N GLN A 144 -20.65 3.33 -11.08
CA GLN A 144 -20.36 3.46 -12.51
C GLN A 144 -21.25 4.54 -13.11
N SER A 145 -20.65 5.49 -13.83
CA SER A 145 -21.37 6.47 -14.65
C SER A 145 -21.17 6.15 -16.12
N LYS A 146 -22.26 5.86 -16.83
CA LYS A 146 -22.26 5.67 -18.29
C LYS A 146 -23.04 6.77 -18.97
N THR A 147 -22.42 7.38 -19.97
CA THR A 147 -23.03 8.42 -20.78
C THR A 147 -23.20 7.89 -22.21
N VAL A 148 -24.41 7.96 -22.75
CA VAL A 148 -24.73 7.57 -24.13
C VAL A 148 -25.40 8.76 -24.81
N GLN A 149 -24.90 9.12 -25.99
CA GLN A 149 -25.51 10.14 -26.85
C GLN A 149 -26.42 9.46 -27.87
N LEU A 150 -27.65 9.95 -27.98
CA LEU A 150 -28.68 9.46 -28.90
C LEU A 150 -29.08 10.62 -29.80
N SER A 151 -29.12 10.41 -31.12
CA SER A 151 -29.62 11.43 -32.05
C SER A 151 -31.14 11.31 -32.16
N LEU A 152 -31.84 12.44 -32.02
CA LEU A 152 -33.31 12.52 -32.07
C LEU A 152 -33.85 12.70 -33.51
N LEU A 153 -32.96 12.98 -34.48
CA LEU A 153 -33.31 13.17 -35.89
C LEU A 153 -32.50 12.23 -36.80
N ALA A 154 -33.01 11.01 -37.03
CA ALA A 154 -32.89 10.32 -38.32
C ALA A 154 -33.64 8.95 -38.32
N PRO A 155 -34.38 8.61 -39.39
CA PRO A 155 -34.82 7.25 -39.66
C PRO A 155 -33.63 6.36 -40.08
N ALA A 156 -33.83 5.04 -39.95
CA ALA A 156 -32.84 3.97 -40.11
C ALA A 156 -31.97 4.06 -41.39
N SER A 157 -30.64 3.97 -41.23
CA SER A 157 -29.67 3.15 -42.01
C SER A 157 -28.21 3.43 -41.59
N ALA A 158 -27.38 2.39 -41.52
CA ALA A 158 -25.92 2.41 -41.25
C ALA A 158 -25.10 2.85 -42.49
N PRO A 159 -23.73 2.95 -42.51
CA PRO A 159 -22.68 2.92 -41.47
C PRO A 159 -21.63 4.10 -41.49
N ILE A 160 -20.90 4.30 -40.36
CA ILE A 160 -19.54 4.89 -40.02
C ILE A 160 -18.76 5.64 -41.16
N PRO A 161 -18.01 6.80 -41.00
CA PRO A 161 -17.00 7.07 -39.95
C PRO A 161 -16.59 8.54 -39.55
N THR A 162 -15.84 8.66 -38.44
CA THR A 162 -14.76 9.63 -38.04
C THR A 162 -14.89 11.17 -38.00
N ALA A 163 -14.24 11.71 -36.95
CA ALA A 163 -13.62 13.05 -36.78
C ALA A 163 -14.59 14.22 -36.46
N SER A 164 -14.34 15.18 -35.55
CA SER A 164 -13.11 15.67 -34.89
C SER A 164 -13.49 16.70 -33.79
N LEU A 165 -12.78 16.67 -32.63
CA LEU A 165 -12.13 17.74 -31.82
C LEU A 165 -12.70 19.19 -31.75
N PRO A 166 -12.34 20.07 -30.77
CA PRO A 166 -11.85 19.88 -29.38
C PRO A 166 -12.28 20.93 -28.30
N SER A 167 -12.03 20.56 -27.03
CA SER A 167 -11.60 21.39 -25.85
C SER A 167 -12.55 22.39 -25.15
N PRO A 168 -12.23 22.85 -23.91
CA PRO A 168 -11.54 22.22 -22.76
C PRO A 168 -12.37 22.37 -21.47
N HIS A 169 -11.99 21.73 -20.34
CA HIS A 169 -11.96 22.32 -18.99
C HIS A 169 -11.58 21.29 -17.92
N SER A 170 -10.65 21.71 -17.08
CA SER A 170 -10.02 21.08 -15.93
C SER A 170 -11.00 20.56 -14.87
N ARG A 171 -10.64 19.44 -14.21
CA ARG A 171 -10.65 19.30 -12.74
C ARG A 171 -10.13 17.94 -12.26
N SER A 172 -9.02 18.03 -11.51
CA SER A 172 -8.65 17.28 -10.31
C SER A 172 -8.79 15.75 -10.30
N SER A 173 -7.66 15.07 -10.47
CA SER A 173 -7.46 13.65 -10.24
C SER A 173 -7.45 13.34 -8.72
N GLN A 174 -8.49 12.66 -8.23
CA GLN A 174 -8.42 11.96 -6.95
C GLN A 174 -8.08 10.48 -7.17
N VAL A 175 -6.92 10.08 -6.64
CA VAL A 175 -6.51 8.68 -6.46
C VAL A 175 -7.28 8.13 -5.25
N LYS A 176 -8.13 7.11 -5.45
CA LYS A 176 -8.68 6.29 -4.36
C LYS A 176 -8.25 4.84 -4.54
N SER A 177 -7.30 4.43 -3.71
CA SER A 177 -6.92 3.03 -3.48
C SER A 177 -7.77 2.45 -2.34
N SER A 178 -8.23 1.21 -2.55
CA SER A 178 -8.84 0.26 -1.60
C SER A 178 -10.21 0.61 -0.98
N SER A 179 -11.22 -0.11 -1.45
CA SER A 179 -12.67 0.02 -1.23
C SER A 179 -13.20 -0.36 0.16
N ASN A 180 -12.34 -0.56 1.17
CA ASN A 180 -12.77 -0.64 2.58
C ASN A 180 -12.54 0.67 3.34
N ALA A 181 -11.71 1.58 2.82
CA ALA A 181 -11.46 2.88 3.43
C ALA A 181 -12.56 3.91 3.15
N GLY A 182 -13.36 3.73 2.09
CA GLY A 182 -14.38 4.70 1.65
C GLY A 182 -15.66 4.70 2.50
N VAL A 183 -16.12 3.54 2.97
CA VAL A 183 -17.30 3.41 3.86
C VAL A 183 -16.97 3.92 5.26
N LEU A 184 -15.77 3.60 5.75
CA LEU A 184 -15.22 4.19 6.96
C LEU A 184 -15.05 5.70 6.79
N ALA A 185 -14.44 6.21 5.70
CA ALA A 185 -14.26 7.65 5.51
C ALA A 185 -15.57 8.46 5.49
N GLY A 186 -16.66 7.90 4.97
CA GLY A 186 -18.00 8.53 5.01
C GLY A 186 -18.66 8.49 6.39
N ALA A 187 -18.54 7.37 7.12
CA ALA A 187 -19.03 7.27 8.51
C ALA A 187 -18.16 8.07 9.52
N LEU A 188 -16.88 8.28 9.20
CA LEU A 188 -15.93 9.07 9.98
C LEU A 188 -16.15 10.59 9.84
N GLN A 189 -16.88 11.04 8.81
CA GLN A 189 -17.23 12.46 8.65
C GLN A 189 -18.32 12.91 9.64
N ASP A 190 -19.28 12.05 9.98
CA ASP A 190 -20.39 12.40 10.89
C ASP A 190 -20.07 12.14 12.38
N SER A 191 -19.05 11.34 12.71
CA SER A 191 -18.78 10.93 14.10
C SER A 191 -17.33 11.14 14.53
N PHE A 192 -17.03 12.32 15.07
CA PHE A 192 -15.72 12.69 15.65
C PHE A 192 -15.16 11.62 16.62
N TRP A 193 -16.01 11.12 17.53
CA TRP A 193 -15.63 10.12 18.53
C TRP A 193 -15.31 8.75 17.93
N LEU A 194 -15.99 8.34 16.86
CA LEU A 194 -15.75 7.07 16.18
C LEU A 194 -14.41 7.11 15.44
N THR A 195 -14.08 8.24 14.81
CA THR A 195 -12.76 8.49 14.20
C THR A 195 -11.66 8.35 15.23
N LEU A 196 -11.77 9.05 16.38
CA LEU A 196 -10.79 8.93 17.46
C LEU A 196 -10.65 7.49 17.97
N GLY A 197 -11.78 6.79 18.17
CA GLY A 197 -11.78 5.40 18.62
C GLY A 197 -11.09 4.45 17.65
N LEU A 198 -11.32 4.61 16.35
CA LEU A 198 -10.69 3.79 15.32
C LEU A 198 -9.17 4.02 15.25
N PHE A 199 -8.73 5.28 15.31
CA PHE A 199 -7.31 5.62 15.36
C PHE A 199 -6.65 5.10 16.65
N PHE A 200 -7.36 5.13 17.77
CA PHE A 200 -6.87 4.53 19.02
C PHE A 200 -6.66 3.02 18.88
N VAL A 201 -7.63 2.31 18.30
CA VAL A 201 -7.55 0.86 18.05
C VAL A 201 -6.44 0.53 17.04
N ALA A 202 -6.29 1.34 16.00
CA ALA A 202 -5.18 1.20 15.05
C ALA A 202 -3.83 1.38 15.75
N GLY A 203 -3.70 2.34 16.68
CA GLY A 203 -2.51 2.55 17.50
C GLY A 203 -2.20 1.36 18.40
N LEU A 204 -3.25 0.75 18.98
CA LEU A 204 -3.13 -0.48 19.77
C LEU A 204 -2.65 -1.66 18.92
N GLY A 205 -3.16 -1.80 17.68
CA GLY A 205 -2.69 -2.79 16.72
C GLY A 205 -1.23 -2.57 16.33
N LEU A 206 -0.82 -1.31 16.16
CA LEU A 206 0.56 -0.95 15.85
C LEU A 206 1.53 -1.23 17.00
N ALA A 207 1.08 -1.25 18.25
CA ALA A 207 1.93 -1.64 19.38
C ALA A 207 2.50 -3.05 19.25
N PHE A 208 1.85 -3.93 18.48
CA PHE A 208 2.32 -5.28 18.18
C PHE A 208 3.33 -5.34 17.02
N THR A 209 3.72 -4.19 16.46
CA THR A 209 4.72 -4.14 15.39
C THR A 209 6.12 -4.47 15.89
N PRO A 210 6.97 -5.03 15.02
CA PRO A 210 8.34 -5.41 15.38
C PRO A 210 9.21 -4.24 15.85
N CYS A 211 8.83 -2.98 15.60
CA CYS A 211 9.63 -1.82 15.95
C CYS A 211 9.45 -1.36 17.41
N ILE A 212 8.39 -1.79 18.11
CA ILE A 212 8.09 -1.36 19.50
C ILE A 212 8.46 -2.42 20.54
N PHE A 213 8.44 -3.70 20.15
CA PHE A 213 8.89 -4.80 20.99
C PHE A 213 10.31 -4.64 21.56
N PRO A 214 11.32 -4.15 20.79
CA PRO A 214 12.69 -3.92 21.29
C PRO A 214 12.79 -2.90 22.43
N MET A 215 11.78 -2.05 22.60
CA MET A 215 11.75 -1.04 23.67
C MET A 215 11.26 -1.57 25.01
N ILE A 216 10.51 -2.66 25.04
CA ILE A 216 10.00 -3.27 26.29
C ILE A 216 11.18 -3.71 27.19
N PRO A 217 12.23 -4.39 26.68
CA PRO A 217 13.43 -4.70 27.46
C PRO A 217 14.18 -3.46 27.98
N ILE A 218 14.22 -2.37 27.22
CA ILE A 218 14.90 -1.13 27.62
C ILE A 218 14.18 -0.49 28.82
N LEU A 219 12.85 -0.37 28.74
CA LEU A 219 12.04 0.12 29.86
C LEU A 219 12.14 -0.82 31.06
N SER A 220 12.12 -2.13 30.85
CA SER A 220 12.32 -3.10 31.92
C SER A 220 13.68 -2.94 32.60
N ALA A 221 14.77 -2.77 31.84
CA ALA A 221 16.11 -2.55 32.41
C ALA A 221 16.21 -1.24 33.19
N LEU A 222 15.59 -0.16 32.68
CA LEU A 222 15.53 1.14 33.36
C LEU A 222 14.69 1.10 34.65
N ILE A 223 13.61 0.32 34.68
CA ILE A 223 12.67 0.24 35.82
C ILE A 223 13.15 -0.77 36.87
N VAL A 224 13.82 -1.85 36.46
CA VAL A 224 14.31 -2.94 37.34
C VAL A 224 15.71 -2.63 37.90
N GLY A 225 16.53 -1.85 37.21
CA GLY A 225 17.90 -1.50 37.62
C GLY A 225 18.01 -0.47 38.76
N GLN A 226 16.91 0.07 39.28
CA GLN A 226 16.94 1.03 40.40
C GLN A 226 16.19 0.48 41.62
N GLU A 227 16.95 0.19 42.68
CA GLU A 227 16.44 -0.26 43.99
C GLU A 227 15.62 0.84 44.68
N ALA A 228 14.40 1.08 44.24
CA ALA A 228 13.46 1.97 44.90
C ALA A 228 12.43 1.16 45.71
N LYS A 229 12.19 1.58 46.96
CA LYS A 229 11.18 1.00 47.87
C LYS A 229 9.85 0.73 47.13
N ARG A 230 9.33 -0.51 47.25
CA ARG A 230 8.15 -1.09 46.55
C ARG A 230 6.92 -0.18 46.38
N GLY A 231 6.68 0.77 47.28
CA GLY A 231 5.55 1.73 47.20
C GLY A 231 5.79 2.93 46.28
N ALA A 232 7.02 3.46 46.23
CA ALA A 232 7.40 4.58 45.37
C ALA A 232 7.78 4.11 43.94
N GLN A 233 8.03 2.81 43.75
CA GLN A 233 8.42 2.23 42.48
C GLN A 233 7.26 2.20 41.46
N LYS A 234 6.01 1.96 41.91
CA LYS A 234 4.83 1.90 41.01
C LYS A 234 4.44 3.28 40.46
N SER A 235 4.34 4.29 41.33
CA SER A 235 3.99 5.64 40.90
C SER A 235 5.06 6.22 39.99
N ARG A 236 6.34 5.99 40.31
CA ARG A 236 7.47 6.47 39.50
C ARG A 236 7.56 5.78 38.13
N ALA A 237 7.32 4.46 38.05
CA ALA A 237 7.26 3.74 36.78
C ALA A 237 6.12 4.25 35.88
N PHE A 238 4.96 4.59 36.48
CA PHE A 238 3.85 5.21 35.77
C PHE A 238 4.20 6.62 35.28
N THR A 239 4.80 7.49 36.12
CA THR A 239 5.15 8.86 35.70
C THR A 239 6.23 8.87 34.61
N LEU A 240 7.21 7.98 34.66
CA LEU A 240 8.24 7.84 33.62
C LEU A 240 7.67 7.33 32.30
N SER A 241 6.79 6.32 32.37
CA SER A 241 6.12 5.79 31.17
C SER A 241 5.17 6.83 30.56
N LEU A 242 4.48 7.62 31.39
CA LEU A 242 3.60 8.71 30.93
C LEU A 242 4.40 9.83 30.27
N ALA A 243 5.52 10.25 30.85
CA ALA A 243 6.41 11.26 30.27
C ALA A 243 7.02 10.79 28.94
N TYR A 244 7.39 9.52 28.84
CA TYR A 244 7.86 8.89 27.61
C TYR A 244 6.79 8.91 26.50
N VAL A 245 5.56 8.48 26.81
CA VAL A 245 4.44 8.45 25.85
C VAL A 245 4.03 9.86 25.42
N LEU A 246 4.02 10.83 26.34
CA LEU A 246 3.75 12.24 26.02
C LEU A 246 4.80 12.83 25.08
N GLY A 247 6.09 12.50 25.28
CA GLY A 247 7.17 12.90 24.36
C GLY A 247 6.93 12.39 22.95
N MET A 248 6.63 11.09 22.81
CA MET A 248 6.32 10.50 21.51
C MET A 248 5.09 11.13 20.85
N ALA A 249 4.01 11.33 21.62
CA ALA A 249 2.77 11.89 21.11
C ALA A 249 2.94 13.33 20.62
N LEU A 250 3.67 14.16 21.36
CA LEU A 250 4.02 15.52 20.95
C LEU A 250 4.85 15.54 19.67
N THR A 251 5.90 14.71 19.59
CA THR A 251 6.77 14.66 18.40
C THR A 251 6.01 14.21 17.16
N TYR A 252 5.16 13.19 17.24
CA TYR A 252 4.36 12.75 16.09
C TYR A 252 3.27 13.75 15.70
N THR A 253 2.66 14.43 16.66
CA THR A 253 1.68 15.48 16.36
C THR A 253 2.35 16.64 15.63
N ILE A 254 3.51 17.10 16.12
CA ILE A 254 4.28 18.18 15.48
C ILE A 254 4.74 17.75 14.07
N ALA A 255 5.33 16.56 13.94
CA ALA A 255 5.78 16.05 12.66
C ALA A 255 4.64 15.88 11.65
N GLY A 256 3.47 15.39 12.10
CA GLY A 256 2.29 15.23 11.26
C GLY A 256 1.67 16.56 10.81
N VAL A 257 1.62 17.57 11.69
CA VAL A 257 1.16 18.92 11.33
C VAL A 257 2.12 19.58 10.34
N LEU A 258 3.43 19.48 10.57
CA LEU A 258 4.44 19.97 9.61
C LEU A 258 4.31 19.25 8.26
N ALA A 259 4.07 17.94 8.27
CA ALA A 259 3.84 17.17 7.05
C ALA A 259 2.58 17.58 6.29
N ALA A 260 1.49 17.85 7.01
CA ALA A 260 0.26 18.35 6.40
C ALA A 260 0.45 19.72 5.72
N ILE A 261 1.30 20.60 6.27
CA ILE A 261 1.57 21.93 5.71
C ILE A 261 2.57 21.87 4.53
N THR A 262 3.59 21.02 4.62
CA THR A 262 4.69 20.93 3.63
C THR A 262 4.36 20.07 2.40
N GLY A 263 3.32 19.24 2.44
CA GLY A 263 2.84 18.47 1.29
C GLY A 263 3.86 17.46 0.73
N ALA A 264 3.87 17.28 -0.59
CA ALA A 264 4.69 16.28 -1.29
C ALA A 264 6.21 16.44 -1.11
N TYR A 265 6.67 17.58 -0.58
CA TYR A 265 8.09 17.87 -0.37
C TYR A 265 8.76 16.91 0.63
N LEU A 266 8.06 16.55 1.72
CA LEU A 266 8.62 15.59 2.68
C LEU A 266 8.78 14.19 2.10
N GLN A 267 7.87 13.78 1.21
CA GLN A 267 7.94 12.44 0.61
C GLN A 267 9.18 12.30 -0.29
N ALA A 268 9.59 13.36 -0.97
CA ALA A 268 10.84 13.38 -1.75
C ALA A 268 12.09 13.32 -0.86
N VAL A 269 12.09 14.02 0.29
CA VAL A 269 13.20 14.00 1.25
C VAL A 269 13.38 12.61 1.87
N PHE A 270 12.28 11.95 2.27
CA PHE A 270 12.34 10.59 2.81
C PHE A 270 12.81 9.52 1.82
N GLN A 271 12.81 9.82 0.51
CA GLN A 271 13.29 8.91 -0.53
C GLN A 271 14.74 9.16 -0.93
N ASN A 272 15.40 10.19 -0.37
CA ASN A 272 16.81 10.44 -0.66
C ASN A 272 17.68 9.25 -0.18
N PRO A 273 18.53 8.66 -1.04
CA PRO A 273 19.35 7.50 -0.69
C PRO A 273 20.22 7.72 0.54
N TRP A 274 20.64 8.96 0.82
CA TRP A 274 21.44 9.27 2.01
C TRP A 274 20.63 9.13 3.32
N ILE A 275 19.37 9.58 3.31
CA ILE A 275 18.47 9.51 4.47
C ILE A 275 18.00 8.07 4.69
N LEU A 276 17.65 7.35 3.62
CA LEU A 276 17.34 5.93 3.68
C LEU A 276 18.52 5.11 4.21
N GLY A 277 19.74 5.42 3.76
CA GLY A 277 20.98 4.81 4.25
C GLY A 277 21.20 5.07 5.75
N ALA A 278 20.96 6.30 6.21
CA ALA A 278 21.05 6.65 7.62
C ALA A 278 20.05 5.85 8.49
N PHE A 279 18.78 5.77 8.07
CA PHE A 279 17.78 4.97 8.78
C PHE A 279 18.13 3.48 8.79
N ALA A 280 18.51 2.92 7.64
CA ALA A 280 18.92 1.52 7.56
C ALA A 280 20.13 1.22 8.47
N SER A 281 21.11 2.13 8.53
CA SER A 281 22.26 2.02 9.45
C SER A 281 21.83 1.99 10.92
N ILE A 282 20.88 2.86 11.32
CA ILE A 282 20.31 2.85 12.68
C ILE A 282 19.62 1.52 12.99
N PHE A 283 18.84 0.96 12.06
CA PHE A 283 18.22 -0.36 12.25
C PHE A 283 19.24 -1.48 12.41
N VAL A 284 20.32 -1.47 11.62
CA VAL A 284 21.42 -2.43 11.75
C VAL A 284 22.10 -2.30 13.12
N LEU A 285 22.40 -1.07 13.56
CA LEU A 285 23.00 -0.81 14.88
C LEU A 285 22.09 -1.31 16.02
N LEU A 286 20.79 -1.08 15.93
CA LEU A 286 19.84 -1.53 16.96
C LEU A 286 19.72 -3.07 16.98
N ALA A 287 19.72 -3.72 15.81
CA ALA A 287 19.72 -5.17 15.71
C ALA A 287 20.99 -5.79 16.32
N LEU A 288 22.16 -5.20 16.05
CA LEU A 288 23.44 -5.63 16.65
C LEU A 288 23.42 -5.54 18.18
N SER A 289 22.75 -4.51 18.73
CA SER A 289 22.56 -4.39 20.18
C SER A 289 21.64 -5.48 20.75
N MET A 290 20.59 -5.88 20.01
CA MET A 290 19.71 -6.98 20.43
C MET A 290 20.40 -8.36 20.37
N PHE A 291 21.37 -8.56 19.48
CA PHE A 291 22.23 -9.75 19.48
C PHE A 291 23.25 -9.77 20.62
N GLY A 292 23.33 -8.71 21.42
CA GLY A 292 24.23 -8.63 22.57
C GLY A 292 25.69 -8.37 22.20
N PHE A 293 26.00 -8.01 20.94
CA PHE A 293 27.36 -7.59 20.56
C PHE A 293 27.79 -6.31 21.28
N TYR A 294 26.83 -5.41 21.56
CA TYR A 294 27.02 -4.18 22.32
C TYR A 294 25.79 -3.91 23.20
N GLU A 295 25.95 -3.82 24.52
CA GLU A 295 24.96 -3.11 25.35
C GLU A 295 25.15 -1.61 25.15
N LEU A 296 24.13 -0.90 24.66
CA LEU A 296 24.10 0.57 24.74
C LEU A 296 23.92 0.97 26.21
N GLN A 297 24.98 0.84 27.01
CA GLN A 297 25.04 1.52 28.29
C GLN A 297 25.31 2.99 27.99
N MET A 298 24.37 3.86 28.37
CA MET A 298 24.58 5.30 28.28
C MET A 298 25.88 5.64 29.03
N PRO A 299 26.82 6.38 28.42
CA PRO A 299 28.07 6.73 29.08
C PRO A 299 27.76 7.38 30.42
N SER A 300 28.33 6.82 31.49
CA SER A 300 28.03 7.17 32.88
C SER A 300 28.21 8.66 33.18
N SER A 301 29.01 9.36 32.39
CA SER A 301 29.23 10.81 32.40
C SER A 301 28.01 11.63 31.97
N LEU A 302 27.24 11.17 30.97
CA LEU A 302 26.01 11.83 30.54
C LEU A 302 24.88 11.55 31.52
N GLN A 303 24.82 10.32 32.03
CA GLN A 303 23.87 9.93 33.09
C GLN A 303 24.08 10.73 34.37
N THR A 304 25.32 10.90 34.85
CA THR A 304 25.59 11.68 36.08
C THR A 304 25.33 13.17 35.90
N ARG A 305 25.63 13.75 34.72
CA ARG A 305 25.33 15.16 34.45
C ARG A 305 23.82 15.44 34.33
N LEU A 306 23.05 14.57 33.69
CA LEU A 306 21.57 14.73 33.63
C LEU A 306 20.91 14.42 34.98
N SER A 307 21.45 13.48 35.76
CA SER A 307 20.96 13.15 37.10
C SER A 307 21.29 14.23 38.14
N GLY A 308 22.32 15.03 37.90
CA GLY A 308 22.72 16.16 38.73
C GLY A 308 21.73 17.35 38.72
N LEU A 309 20.81 17.41 37.75
CA LEU A 309 19.79 18.47 37.65
C LEU A 309 18.55 18.25 38.56
N GLY A 310 18.69 17.51 39.66
CA GLY A 310 17.66 17.36 40.68
C GLY A 310 16.55 16.37 40.35
N LYS A 311 15.54 16.26 41.24
CA LYS A 311 14.43 15.28 41.21
C LYS A 311 13.64 15.20 39.89
N GLY A 312 13.80 16.17 38.98
CA GLY A 312 13.19 16.23 37.64
C GLY A 312 14.05 15.70 36.48
N GLY A 313 15.34 15.41 36.67
CA GLY A 313 16.26 15.01 35.58
C GLY A 313 15.84 13.71 34.85
N HIS A 314 15.20 12.79 35.56
CA HIS A 314 14.71 11.53 34.98
C HIS A 314 13.48 11.72 34.08
N LEU A 315 12.60 12.67 34.39
CA LEU A 315 11.43 12.97 33.57
C LEU A 315 11.85 13.61 32.25
N PHE A 316 12.77 14.58 32.31
CA PHE A 316 13.31 15.23 31.12
C PHE A 316 14.07 14.24 30.21
N SER A 317 14.91 13.37 30.80
CA SER A 317 15.61 12.32 30.04
C SER A 317 14.66 11.34 29.36
N SER A 318 13.59 10.90 30.05
CA SER A 318 12.59 10.00 29.46
C SER A 318 11.79 10.65 28.33
N PHE A 319 11.50 11.95 28.43
CA PHE A 319 10.81 12.72 27.40
C PHE A 319 11.66 12.87 26.13
N VAL A 320 12.94 13.25 26.28
CA VAL A 320 13.86 13.40 25.14
C VAL A 320 14.10 12.07 24.45
N MET A 321 14.24 10.97 25.21
CA MET A 321 14.42 9.65 24.62
C MET A 321 13.16 9.17 23.88
N GLY A 322 11.96 9.55 24.36
CA GLY A 322 10.71 9.37 23.63
C GLY A 322 10.67 10.12 22.31
N ALA A 323 11.09 11.39 22.28
CA ALA A 323 11.13 12.18 21.05
C ALA A 323 12.09 11.59 19.99
N LEU A 324 13.28 11.14 20.41
CA LEU A 324 14.24 10.49 19.52
C LEU A 324 13.71 9.14 18.99
N SER A 325 13.05 8.36 19.84
CA SER A 325 12.43 7.09 19.45
C SER A 325 11.30 7.28 18.44
N ALA A 326 10.46 8.31 18.61
CA ALA A 326 9.41 8.65 17.65
C ALA A 326 9.99 8.93 16.25
N LEU A 327 11.14 9.59 16.15
CA LEU A 327 11.78 9.88 14.87
C LEU A 327 12.21 8.59 14.14
N ILE A 328 12.71 7.61 14.88
CA ILE A 328 13.16 6.31 14.35
C ILE A 328 11.95 5.46 13.94
N VAL A 329 10.95 5.37 14.81
CA VAL A 329 9.74 4.57 14.62
C VAL A 329 8.88 5.11 13.48
N GLY A 330 8.98 6.40 13.13
CA GLY A 330 8.29 7.00 11.98
C GLY A 330 8.50 6.25 10.66
N SER A 331 9.68 5.65 10.45
CA SER A 331 9.97 4.84 9.27
C SER A 331 9.15 3.53 9.19
N CYS A 332 8.85 2.92 10.34
CA CYS A 332 8.02 1.72 10.44
C CYS A 332 6.51 2.02 10.36
N VAL A 333 6.11 3.22 10.76
CA VAL A 333 4.70 3.64 10.87
C VAL A 333 4.25 4.46 9.65
N ALA A 334 5.08 4.51 8.60
CA ALA A 334 4.85 5.30 7.40
C ALA A 334 3.51 4.97 6.71
N ALA A 335 3.12 3.69 6.63
CA ALA A 335 1.86 3.29 5.97
C ALA A 335 0.60 3.76 6.73
N PRO A 336 0.47 3.53 8.06
CA PRO A 336 -0.61 4.14 8.86
C PRO A 336 -0.62 5.67 8.82
N LEU A 337 0.56 6.30 8.91
CA LEU A 337 0.70 7.76 8.83
C LEU A 337 0.23 8.30 7.47
N ALA A 338 0.57 7.63 6.37
CA ALA A 338 0.09 8.01 5.04
C ALA A 338 -1.44 7.92 4.93
N GLY A 339 -2.06 6.87 5.50
CA GLY A 339 -3.51 6.76 5.60
C GLY A 339 -4.15 7.92 6.40
N ALA A 340 -3.53 8.29 7.52
CA ALA A 340 -3.95 9.43 8.34
C ALA A 340 -3.84 10.75 7.56
N LEU A 341 -2.70 10.99 6.90
CA LEU A 341 -2.45 12.19 6.10
C LEU A 341 -3.41 12.29 4.91
N LEU A 342 -3.75 11.19 4.25
CA LEU A 342 -4.76 11.15 3.20
C LEU A 342 -6.14 11.54 3.72
N PHE A 343 -6.52 11.07 4.90
CA PHE A 343 -7.78 11.45 5.54
C PHE A 343 -7.79 12.94 5.93
N ILE A 344 -6.69 13.47 6.46
CA ILE A 344 -6.52 14.90 6.79
C ILE A 344 -6.60 15.76 5.53
N SER A 345 -5.96 15.32 4.44
CA SER A 345 -6.00 16.01 3.16
C SER A 345 -7.41 16.06 2.55
N GLN A 346 -8.24 15.04 2.78
CA GLN A 346 -9.64 15.03 2.33
C GLN A 346 -10.57 15.87 3.21
N THR A 347 -10.31 15.94 4.52
CA THR A 347 -11.16 16.67 5.48
C THR A 347 -10.76 18.13 5.66
N GLY A 348 -9.53 18.51 5.31
CA GLY A 348 -9.03 19.88 5.38
C GLY A 348 -8.87 20.45 6.80
N ASN A 349 -9.18 19.67 7.84
CA ASN A 349 -9.16 20.13 9.24
C ASN A 349 -7.88 19.67 9.96
N VAL A 350 -6.89 20.57 10.02
CA VAL A 350 -5.58 20.33 10.64
C VAL A 350 -5.71 19.98 12.13
N PHE A 351 -6.69 20.54 12.85
CA PHE A 351 -6.90 20.28 14.27
C PHE A 351 -7.36 18.83 14.52
N LEU A 352 -8.32 18.34 13.71
CA LEU A 352 -8.80 16.96 13.79
C LEU A 352 -7.67 15.98 13.43
N GLY A 353 -6.87 16.32 12.42
CA GLY A 353 -5.66 15.57 12.05
C GLY A 353 -4.65 15.45 13.17
N GLY A 354 -4.26 16.58 13.79
CA GLY A 354 -3.34 16.60 14.91
C GLY A 354 -3.86 15.76 16.10
N LEU A 355 -5.15 15.90 16.42
CA LEU A 355 -5.74 15.16 17.53
C LEU A 355 -5.84 13.65 17.26
N SER A 356 -6.10 13.25 16.01
CA SER A 356 -6.08 11.82 15.61
C SER A 356 -4.70 11.17 15.76
N LEU A 357 -3.63 11.89 15.40
CA LEU A 357 -2.25 11.43 15.56
C LEU A 357 -1.83 11.36 17.03
N PHE A 358 -2.32 12.29 17.85
CA PHE A 358 -2.12 12.27 19.29
C PHE A 358 -2.77 11.03 19.92
N VAL A 359 -4.04 10.75 19.57
CA VAL A 359 -4.78 9.59 20.07
C VAL A 359 -4.19 8.26 19.57
N LEU A 360 -3.73 8.21 18.32
CA LEU A 360 -2.98 7.07 17.77
C LEU A 360 -1.74 6.76 18.62
N SER A 361 -0.96 7.80 18.97
CA SER A 361 0.25 7.68 19.78
C SER A 361 -0.06 7.22 21.21
N LEU A 362 -1.17 7.70 21.80
CA LEU A 362 -1.66 7.23 23.09
C LEU A 362 -2.08 5.76 23.07
N GLY A 363 -2.76 5.32 22.01
CA GLY A 363 -3.15 3.92 21.82
C GLY A 363 -1.95 2.97 21.80
N MET A 364 -0.87 3.40 21.13
CA MET A 364 0.39 2.65 21.08
C MET A 364 1.14 2.63 22.42
N GLY A 365 1.04 3.71 23.21
CA GLY A 365 1.64 3.82 24.54
C GLY A 365 0.91 3.06 25.64
N LEU A 366 -0.37 2.72 25.45
CA LEU A 366 -1.20 2.07 26.46
C LEU A 366 -0.66 0.68 26.86
N PRO A 367 -0.28 -0.24 25.94
CA PRO A 367 0.35 -1.50 26.31
C PRO A 367 1.64 -1.31 27.12
N LEU A 368 2.46 -0.31 26.77
CA LEU A 368 3.69 -0.01 27.51
C LEU A 368 3.39 0.48 28.93
N LEU A 369 2.35 1.29 29.13
CA LEU A 369 1.89 1.71 30.45
C LEU A 369 1.39 0.52 31.28
N ILE A 370 0.60 -0.37 30.68
CA ILE A 370 0.09 -1.58 31.37
C ILE A 370 1.25 -2.50 31.75
N ILE A 371 2.20 -2.73 30.84
CA ILE A 371 3.36 -3.58 31.11
C ILE A 371 4.28 -2.91 32.14
N GLY A 372 4.60 -1.62 32.00
CA GLY A 372 5.45 -0.88 32.93
C GLY A 372 4.88 -0.81 34.36
N THR A 373 3.56 -0.71 34.51
CA THR A 373 2.89 -0.74 35.83
C THR A 373 2.77 -2.14 36.42
N SER A 374 2.76 -3.20 35.58
CA SER A 374 2.64 -4.61 35.98
C SER A 374 3.98 -5.37 36.06
N ALA A 375 5.08 -4.77 35.58
CA ALA A 375 6.39 -5.40 35.39
C ALA A 375 7.07 -5.94 36.66
N GLY A 376 6.52 -5.68 37.85
CA GLY A 376 6.97 -6.31 39.10
C GLY A 376 6.22 -7.58 39.52
N ARG A 377 5.13 -7.95 38.85
CA ARG A 377 4.23 -9.06 39.28
C ARG A 377 3.93 -10.10 38.21
N LEU A 378 3.93 -9.74 36.92
CA LEU A 378 3.53 -10.63 35.82
C LEU A 378 4.70 -11.16 34.97
N LEU A 379 5.82 -10.44 34.91
CA LEU A 379 6.92 -10.81 34.01
C LEU A 379 7.88 -11.79 34.71
N PRO A 380 8.10 -13.00 34.15
CA PRO A 380 9.13 -13.91 34.66
C PRO A 380 10.50 -13.25 34.56
N ARG A 381 11.43 -13.61 35.47
CA ARG A 381 12.81 -13.10 35.45
C ARG A 381 13.37 -13.23 34.03
N ALA A 382 13.97 -12.15 33.55
CA ALA A 382 14.81 -12.12 32.36
C ALA A 382 15.74 -13.35 32.36
N GLY A 383 15.52 -14.28 31.43
CA GLY A 383 16.26 -15.52 31.29
C GLY A 383 16.29 -15.96 29.83
N ALA A 384 16.65 -17.22 29.55
CA ALA A 384 16.90 -17.73 28.19
C ALA A 384 15.76 -17.56 27.17
N TRP A 385 14.51 -17.38 27.63
CA TRP A 385 13.39 -17.06 26.75
C TRP A 385 13.50 -15.65 26.14
N MET A 386 13.99 -14.67 26.91
CA MET A 386 14.15 -13.30 26.43
C MET A 386 15.25 -13.20 25.36
N ASP A 387 16.30 -13.99 25.47
CA ASP A 387 17.37 -14.04 24.45
C ASP A 387 16.85 -14.63 23.13
N ALA A 388 15.97 -15.63 23.19
CA ALA A 388 15.32 -16.17 22.00
C ALA A 388 14.40 -15.13 21.32
N VAL A 389 13.64 -14.35 22.10
CA VAL A 389 12.79 -13.28 21.58
C VAL A 389 13.64 -12.17 20.96
N LYS A 390 14.70 -11.72 21.64
CA LYS A 390 15.65 -10.72 21.10
C LYS A 390 16.27 -11.16 19.77
N ALA A 391 16.67 -12.42 19.67
CA ALA A 391 17.23 -12.97 18.43
C ALA A 391 16.22 -12.96 17.28
N ILE A 392 14.98 -13.40 17.51
CA ILE A 392 13.92 -13.42 16.47
C ILE A 392 13.63 -12.00 15.98
N PHE A 393 13.45 -11.04 16.90
CA PHE A 393 13.16 -9.65 16.53
C PHE A 393 14.37 -8.93 15.91
N GLY A 394 15.60 -9.26 16.31
CA GLY A 394 16.82 -8.74 15.69
C GLY A 394 16.96 -9.15 14.22
N VAL A 395 16.66 -10.42 13.91
CA VAL A 395 16.63 -10.91 12.51
C VAL A 395 15.54 -10.21 11.70
N LEU A 396 14.36 -10.00 12.29
CA LEU A 396 13.26 -9.32 11.62
C LEU A 396 13.60 -7.84 11.33
N MET A 397 14.22 -7.14 12.28
CA MET A 397 14.74 -5.77 12.10
C MET A 397 15.76 -5.67 10.98
N LEU A 398 16.72 -6.61 10.90
CA LEU A 398 17.67 -6.66 9.80
C LEU A 398 16.96 -6.93 8.45
N GLY A 399 15.92 -7.78 8.43
CA GLY A 399 15.11 -8.02 7.23
C GLY A 399 14.44 -6.74 6.71
N VAL A 400 13.88 -5.92 7.61
CA VAL A 400 13.29 -4.61 7.26
C VAL A 400 14.38 -3.64 6.77
N ALA A 401 15.56 -3.61 7.40
CA ALA A 401 16.67 -2.78 6.96
C ALA A 401 17.15 -3.15 5.54
N ILE A 402 17.28 -4.44 5.24
CA ILE A 402 17.63 -4.91 3.90
C ILE A 402 16.51 -4.57 2.90
N TRP A 403 15.24 -4.71 3.30
CA TRP A 403 14.11 -4.34 2.43
C TRP A 403 14.09 -2.84 2.09
N LEU A 404 14.41 -1.97 3.05
CA LEU A 404 14.60 -0.54 2.83
C LEU A 404 15.78 -0.28 1.86
N MET A 405 16.91 -0.94 2.09
CA MET A 405 18.11 -0.80 1.28
C MET A 405 17.94 -1.36 -0.15
N ALA A 406 17.10 -2.38 -0.34
CA ALA A 406 16.77 -2.96 -1.63
C ALA A 406 16.08 -1.97 -2.59
N ARG A 407 15.51 -0.87 -2.09
CA ARG A 407 14.96 0.21 -2.94
C ARG A 407 16.04 1.07 -3.59
N VAL A 408 17.25 1.08 -3.04
CA VAL A 408 18.36 1.94 -3.47
C VAL A 408 19.47 1.14 -4.17
N LEU A 409 19.61 -0.15 -3.83
CA LEU A 409 20.68 -1.00 -4.37
C LEU A 409 20.21 -1.87 -5.56
N PRO A 410 21.13 -2.24 -6.49
CA PRO A 410 20.84 -3.20 -7.54
C PRO A 410 20.34 -4.54 -6.98
N GLY A 411 19.39 -5.18 -7.66
CA GLY A 411 18.73 -6.41 -7.19
C GLY A 411 19.68 -7.56 -6.83
N ALA A 412 20.87 -7.63 -7.43
CA ALA A 412 21.88 -8.62 -7.09
C ALA A 412 22.45 -8.44 -5.66
N VAL A 413 22.67 -7.18 -5.23
CA VAL A 413 23.23 -6.89 -3.90
C VAL A 413 22.18 -7.11 -2.81
N SER A 414 20.91 -6.78 -3.09
CA SER A 414 19.83 -7.04 -2.14
C SER A 414 19.63 -8.55 -1.91
N LEU A 415 19.69 -9.36 -2.97
CA LEU A 415 19.64 -10.82 -2.87
C LEU A 415 20.84 -11.40 -2.08
N ALA A 416 22.05 -10.86 -2.30
CA ALA A 416 23.23 -11.25 -1.52
C ALA A 416 23.09 -10.90 -0.03
N LEU A 417 22.52 -9.73 0.29
CA LEU A 417 22.22 -9.32 1.67
C LEU A 417 21.17 -10.24 2.32
N TRP A 418 20.10 -10.60 1.61
CA TRP A 418 19.08 -11.54 2.09
C TRP A 418 19.66 -12.94 2.32
N ALA A 419 20.54 -13.41 1.43
CA ALA A 419 21.25 -14.68 1.59
C ALA A 419 22.18 -14.64 2.81
N ALA A 420 22.97 -13.57 2.98
CA ALA A 420 23.84 -13.39 4.14
C ALA A 420 23.03 -13.38 5.45
N LEU A 421 21.89 -12.68 5.49
CA LEU A 421 21.01 -12.65 6.65
C LEU A 421 20.46 -14.04 6.98
N ALA A 422 19.99 -14.80 5.99
CA ALA A 422 19.47 -16.15 6.20
C ALA A 422 20.55 -17.11 6.72
N VAL A 423 21.77 -17.02 6.19
CA VAL A 423 22.91 -17.84 6.62
C VAL A 423 23.35 -17.49 8.04
N ILE A 424 23.56 -16.19 8.34
CA ILE A 424 23.97 -15.73 9.68
C ILE A 424 22.91 -16.09 10.73
N SER A 425 21.62 -15.93 10.40
CA SER A 425 20.51 -16.30 11.29
C SER A 425 20.47 -17.81 11.56
N SER A 426 20.73 -18.62 10.53
CA SER A 426 20.77 -20.07 10.67
C SER A 426 21.94 -20.55 11.54
N ILE A 427 23.12 -19.95 11.38
CA ILE A 427 24.29 -20.23 12.23
C ILE A 427 23.98 -19.86 13.69
N TYR A 428 23.37 -18.69 13.93
CA TYR A 428 22.99 -18.24 15.28
C TYR A 428 21.91 -19.12 15.94
N LEU A 429 21.07 -19.79 15.14
CA LEU A 429 20.10 -20.79 15.63
C LEU A 429 20.75 -22.12 16.05
N GLY A 430 22.06 -22.29 15.84
CA GLY A 430 22.82 -23.51 16.18
C GLY A 430 22.68 -24.61 15.14
N ALA A 431 22.45 -24.27 13.85
CA ALA A 431 22.32 -25.25 12.78
C ALA A 431 23.57 -26.14 12.63
N LEU A 432 24.75 -25.61 12.94
CA LEU A 432 26.05 -26.29 12.85
C LEU A 432 26.53 -26.89 14.18
N ASP A 433 25.86 -26.61 15.30
CA ASP A 433 26.30 -27.12 16.60
C ASP A 433 26.07 -28.65 16.70
N ALA A 434 27.10 -29.37 17.15
CA ALA A 434 27.02 -30.81 17.38
C ALA A 434 26.03 -31.12 18.52
N LEU A 435 25.05 -31.99 18.27
CA LEU A 435 24.13 -32.41 19.32
C LEU A 435 24.80 -33.49 20.18
N GLY A 436 24.96 -33.19 21.47
CA GLY A 436 25.19 -34.23 22.48
C GLY A 436 24.00 -35.17 22.58
N ALA A 437 24.24 -36.43 22.94
CA ALA A 437 23.23 -37.50 23.02
C ALA A 437 22.02 -37.16 23.93
N GLU A 438 22.19 -36.24 24.88
CA GLU A 438 21.22 -35.75 25.87
C GLU A 438 20.43 -34.47 25.43
N ALA A 439 20.26 -34.23 24.14
CA ALA A 439 19.59 -33.02 23.65
C ALA A 439 18.04 -33.09 23.76
N THR A 440 17.45 -32.17 24.54
CA THR A 440 16.00 -31.99 24.73
C THR A 440 15.25 -31.77 23.40
N GLY A 441 14.03 -32.33 23.25
CA GLY A 441 13.25 -32.27 21.99
C GLY A 441 13.05 -30.86 21.40
N TRP A 442 12.95 -29.82 22.24
CA TRP A 442 12.85 -28.41 21.79
C TRP A 442 14.11 -27.91 21.06
N ARG A 443 15.29 -28.41 21.46
CA ARG A 443 16.58 -28.06 20.85
C ARG A 443 16.74 -28.72 19.48
N ARG A 444 16.19 -29.93 19.31
CA ARG A 444 16.11 -30.63 18.01
C ARG A 444 15.18 -29.91 17.02
N PHE A 445 14.03 -29.42 17.49
CA PHE A 445 13.09 -28.64 16.65
C PHE A 445 13.70 -27.31 16.17
N ARG A 446 14.33 -26.54 17.07
CA ARG A 446 15.07 -25.31 16.69
C ARG A 446 16.13 -25.55 15.62
N LYS A 447 16.86 -26.68 15.72
CA LYS A 447 17.86 -27.05 14.72
C LYS A 447 17.24 -27.41 13.37
N GLY A 448 16.12 -28.13 13.36
CA GLY A 448 15.38 -28.44 12.13
C GLY A 448 14.93 -27.18 11.39
N VAL A 449 14.38 -26.19 12.11
CA VAL A 449 14.02 -24.88 11.55
C VAL A 449 15.27 -24.14 11.04
N GLY A 450 16.38 -24.17 11.80
CA GLY A 450 17.65 -23.57 11.38
C GLY A 450 18.20 -24.15 10.07
N ILE A 451 18.13 -25.47 9.88
CA ILE A 451 18.58 -26.17 8.66
C ILE A 451 17.69 -25.81 7.46
N LEU A 452 16.37 -25.74 7.64
CA LEU A 452 15.45 -25.32 6.58
C LEU A 452 15.70 -23.87 6.14
N VAL A 453 15.98 -22.96 7.09
CA VAL A 453 16.37 -21.58 6.79
C VAL A 453 17.74 -21.51 6.09
N LEU A 454 18.67 -22.41 6.43
CA LEU A 454 19.98 -22.51 5.75
C LEU A 454 19.81 -22.95 4.30
N ALA A 455 18.99 -23.98 4.05
CA ALA A 455 18.69 -24.47 2.72
C ALA A 455 18.01 -23.39 1.87
N TYR A 456 17.07 -22.64 2.46
CA TYR A 456 16.43 -21.50 1.81
C TYR A 456 17.42 -20.37 1.48
N GLY A 457 18.34 -20.05 2.41
CA GLY A 457 19.41 -19.08 2.20
C GLY A 457 20.38 -19.47 1.08
N LEU A 458 20.78 -20.74 1.00
CA LEU A 458 21.61 -21.28 -0.08
C LEU A 458 20.90 -21.21 -1.44
N VAL A 459 19.62 -21.56 -1.49
CA VAL A 459 18.80 -21.47 -2.70
C VAL A 459 18.72 -20.03 -3.21
N MET A 460 18.50 -19.06 -2.32
CA MET A 460 18.52 -17.63 -2.70
C MET A 460 19.91 -17.16 -3.15
N GLY A 461 20.99 -17.66 -2.54
CA GLY A 461 22.37 -17.36 -2.95
C GLY A 461 22.70 -17.86 -4.36
N VAL A 462 22.24 -19.06 -4.71
CA VAL A 462 22.35 -19.60 -6.08
C VAL A 462 21.51 -18.78 -7.06
N GLY A 463 20.30 -18.35 -6.66
CA GLY A 463 19.48 -17.42 -7.44
C GLY A 463 20.15 -16.06 -7.70
N ALA A 464 20.88 -15.52 -6.71
CA ALA A 464 21.63 -14.28 -6.83
C ALA A 464 22.77 -14.38 -7.86
N LEU A 465 23.51 -15.49 -7.86
CA LEU A 465 24.57 -15.77 -8.83
C LEU A 465 24.01 -15.93 -10.26
N SER A 466 22.76 -16.37 -10.40
CA SER A 466 22.07 -16.48 -11.70
C SER A 466 21.50 -15.15 -12.23
N GLY A 467 21.67 -14.04 -11.50
CA GLY A 467 21.19 -12.72 -11.94
C GLY A 467 19.67 -12.52 -11.83
N ALA A 468 18.97 -13.38 -11.09
CA ALA A 468 17.57 -13.16 -10.75
C ALA A 468 17.44 -11.90 -9.87
N SER A 469 16.35 -11.15 -10.02
CA SER A 469 16.10 -9.90 -9.28
C SER A 469 14.88 -9.99 -8.36
N ASP A 470 14.22 -11.14 -8.32
CA ASP A 470 12.98 -11.34 -7.55
C ASP A 470 13.19 -12.38 -6.43
N PRO A 471 13.16 -11.99 -5.14
CA PRO A 471 13.43 -12.89 -4.01
C PRO A 471 12.39 -13.99 -3.81
N LEU A 472 11.20 -13.86 -4.42
CA LEU A 472 10.14 -14.87 -4.41
C LEU A 472 10.24 -15.89 -5.56
N GLN A 473 11.12 -15.65 -6.55
CA GLN A 473 11.32 -16.57 -7.69
C GLN A 473 12.81 -16.72 -8.03
N PRO A 474 13.62 -17.33 -7.13
CA PRO A 474 15.06 -17.49 -7.35
C PRO A 474 15.41 -18.35 -8.58
N PHE A 475 14.46 -19.11 -9.13
CA PHE A 475 14.67 -20.04 -10.23
C PHE A 475 14.00 -19.65 -11.56
N SER A 476 13.36 -18.48 -11.69
CA SER A 476 12.65 -18.13 -12.94
C SER A 476 13.58 -18.17 -14.17
N ARG A 477 14.82 -17.69 -14.01
CA ARG A 477 15.87 -17.73 -15.06
C ARG A 477 16.46 -19.13 -15.27
N VAL A 478 16.53 -19.96 -14.23
CA VAL A 478 17.11 -21.33 -14.30
C VAL A 478 16.11 -22.31 -14.95
N LEU A 479 14.82 -22.14 -14.70
CA LEU A 479 13.75 -22.92 -15.34
C LEU A 479 13.57 -22.52 -16.82
N GLU A 480 13.89 -21.27 -17.19
CA GLU A 480 13.94 -20.83 -18.59
C GLU A 480 15.19 -21.35 -19.32
N ALA A 481 16.33 -21.47 -18.66
CA ALA A 481 17.54 -22.06 -19.23
C ALA A 481 17.40 -23.57 -19.56
N GLY A 482 16.46 -24.27 -18.92
CA GLY A 482 16.13 -25.68 -19.18
C GLY A 482 15.12 -25.92 -20.30
N LYS A 483 14.47 -24.87 -20.83
CA LYS A 483 13.59 -24.96 -22.00
C LYS A 483 14.36 -24.46 -23.21
N GLY A 484 14.62 -25.37 -24.14
CA GLY A 484 15.50 -25.21 -25.29
C GLY A 484 15.37 -23.89 -26.05
N ALA A 485 16.51 -23.51 -26.62
CA ALA A 485 16.82 -22.30 -27.36
C ALA A 485 16.02 -22.11 -28.66
N ASP A 486 14.69 -22.00 -28.55
CA ASP A 486 13.82 -21.72 -29.70
C ASP A 486 12.70 -20.71 -29.36
N ARG A 487 13.03 -19.74 -28.50
CA ARG A 487 12.29 -18.48 -28.47
C ARG A 487 13.14 -17.41 -29.14
N SER A 488 13.09 -17.43 -30.47
CA SER A 488 13.43 -16.30 -31.32
C SER A 488 12.99 -14.99 -30.66
N GLN A 489 13.93 -14.07 -30.51
CA GLN A 489 13.79 -12.67 -30.11
C GLN A 489 12.36 -12.11 -30.34
N GLN A 490 11.48 -12.25 -29.36
CA GLN A 490 10.31 -11.38 -29.28
C GLN A 490 10.85 -10.04 -28.82
N ALA A 491 11.01 -9.13 -29.78
CA ALA A 491 11.58 -7.81 -29.60
C ALA A 491 10.89 -7.10 -28.42
N ALA A 492 11.60 -7.03 -27.30
CA ALA A 492 11.25 -6.14 -26.20
C ALA A 492 11.15 -4.72 -26.76
N LEU A 493 10.12 -3.98 -26.35
CA LEU A 493 9.94 -2.58 -26.74
C LEU A 493 11.20 -1.78 -26.41
N HIS A 494 11.83 -1.19 -27.43
CA HIS A 494 13.04 -0.39 -27.26
C HIS A 494 12.66 1.05 -26.88
N PHE A 495 12.81 1.39 -25.60
CA PHE A 495 12.64 2.76 -25.11
C PHE A 495 13.97 3.52 -25.16
N SER A 496 14.00 4.68 -25.84
CA SER A 496 15.15 5.59 -25.77
C SER A 496 15.09 6.42 -24.49
N ILE A 497 16.08 6.28 -23.61
CA ILE A 497 16.09 6.95 -22.31
C ILE A 497 16.65 8.37 -22.45
N VAL A 498 15.90 9.37 -21.97
CA VAL A 498 16.31 10.78 -21.93
C VAL A 498 16.23 11.32 -20.50
N LYS A 499 17.19 12.18 -20.13
CA LYS A 499 17.32 12.73 -18.76
C LYS A 499 17.29 14.25 -18.69
N SER A 500 17.27 14.93 -19.84
CA SER A 500 17.27 16.40 -19.90
C SER A 500 16.20 16.93 -20.86
N PRO A 501 15.70 18.15 -20.65
CA PRO A 501 14.77 18.79 -21.58
C PRO A 501 15.32 18.87 -23.01
N GLN A 502 16.61 19.17 -23.16
CA GLN A 502 17.25 19.28 -24.48
C GLN A 502 17.32 17.91 -25.18
N ALA A 503 17.60 16.84 -24.43
CA ALA A 503 17.61 15.49 -24.98
C ALA A 503 16.20 15.04 -25.40
N LEU A 504 15.17 15.42 -24.64
CA LEU A 504 13.78 15.19 -25.03
C LEU A 504 13.44 15.93 -26.33
N ASP A 505 13.82 17.21 -26.45
CA ASP A 505 13.59 17.98 -27.68
C ASP A 505 14.32 17.40 -28.89
N ALA A 506 15.56 16.93 -28.71
CA ALA A 506 16.31 16.25 -29.76
C ALA A 506 15.63 14.94 -30.19
N ALA A 507 15.18 14.14 -29.23
CA ALA A 507 14.50 12.88 -29.52
C ALA A 507 13.13 13.08 -30.19
N LEU A 508 12.39 14.13 -29.80
CA LEU A 508 11.13 14.50 -30.46
C LEU A 508 11.35 14.99 -31.89
N LYS A 509 12.43 15.75 -32.16
CA LYS A 509 12.80 16.16 -33.53
C LYS A 509 13.23 14.97 -34.40
N GLN A 510 13.95 14.01 -33.81
CA GLN A 510 14.41 12.82 -34.51
C GLN A 510 13.28 11.85 -34.89
N ALA A 511 12.11 11.97 -34.25
CA ALA A 511 10.94 11.19 -34.60
C ALA A 511 10.32 11.58 -35.96
N ASP A 512 10.66 12.75 -36.52
CA ASP A 512 10.37 13.22 -37.89
C ASP A 512 9.01 12.76 -38.44
N GLY A 513 7.92 13.24 -37.84
CA GLY A 513 6.56 12.95 -38.30
C GLY A 513 6.00 11.60 -37.89
N LYS A 514 6.71 10.78 -37.10
CA LYS A 514 6.16 9.53 -36.53
C LYS A 514 5.46 9.78 -35.20
N PRO A 515 4.37 9.04 -34.89
CA PRO A 515 3.74 9.11 -33.58
C PRO A 515 4.70 8.68 -32.47
N VAL A 516 4.78 9.45 -31.39
CA VAL A 516 5.69 9.24 -30.27
C VAL A 516 4.91 8.94 -29.00
N LEU A 517 5.35 7.94 -28.24
CA LEU A 517 4.92 7.75 -26.85
C LEU A 517 6.06 8.20 -25.94
N VAL A 518 5.80 9.19 -25.08
CA VAL A 518 6.75 9.63 -24.07
C VAL A 518 6.28 9.10 -22.71
N ASP A 519 7.10 8.28 -22.08
CA ASP A 519 6.86 7.62 -20.79
C ASP A 519 7.77 8.22 -19.71
N TYR A 520 7.18 8.94 -18.76
CA TYR A 520 7.87 9.49 -17.58
C TYR A 520 7.94 8.41 -16.50
N TRP A 521 9.17 8.01 -16.20
CA TRP A 521 9.48 6.84 -15.40
C TRP A 521 10.50 7.17 -14.31
N ALA A 522 10.43 6.45 -13.20
CA ALA A 522 11.44 6.48 -12.14
C ALA A 522 11.65 5.09 -11.52
N SER A 523 12.86 4.81 -11.05
CA SER A 523 13.18 3.50 -10.44
C SER A 523 12.48 3.26 -9.09
N TRP A 524 12.19 4.33 -8.34
CA TRP A 524 11.49 4.27 -7.06
C TRP A 524 9.96 4.16 -7.20
N CYS A 525 9.43 4.28 -8.43
CA CYS A 525 8.00 4.29 -8.71
C CYS A 525 7.47 2.86 -8.91
N VAL A 526 6.72 2.38 -7.93
CA VAL A 526 6.16 1.00 -7.91
C VAL A 526 5.15 0.80 -9.04
N GLU A 527 4.35 1.83 -9.32
CA GLU A 527 3.34 1.84 -10.38
C GLU A 527 3.98 1.84 -11.77
N CYS A 528 5.16 2.43 -11.92
CA CYS A 528 5.95 2.39 -13.15
C CYS A 528 6.46 0.97 -13.43
N ALA A 529 7.03 0.32 -12.41
CA ALA A 529 7.47 -1.07 -12.52
C ALA A 529 6.29 -2.02 -12.80
N ARG A 530 5.10 -1.74 -12.23
CA ARG A 530 3.87 -2.48 -12.56
C ARG A 530 3.45 -2.26 -14.01
N MET A 531 3.54 -1.04 -14.53
CA MET A 531 3.21 -0.72 -15.91
C MET A 531 4.14 -1.45 -16.90
N ASP A 532 5.44 -1.52 -16.60
CA ASP A 532 6.42 -2.28 -17.39
C ASP A 532 6.08 -3.78 -17.42
N LYS A 533 5.83 -4.38 -16.25
CA LYS A 533 5.60 -5.83 -16.12
C LYS A 533 4.21 -6.29 -16.57
N VAL A 534 3.20 -5.42 -16.54
CA VAL A 534 1.80 -5.79 -16.82
C VAL A 534 1.31 -5.17 -18.12
N THR A 535 1.42 -3.84 -18.26
CA THR A 535 0.83 -3.11 -19.39
C THR A 535 1.68 -3.23 -20.64
N PHE A 536 2.97 -2.90 -20.55
CA PHE A 536 3.88 -2.94 -21.70
C PHE A 536 4.31 -4.34 -22.09
N ALA A 537 4.23 -5.32 -21.18
CA ALA A 537 4.49 -6.74 -21.48
C ALA A 537 3.28 -7.47 -22.10
N THR A 538 2.12 -6.81 -22.25
CA THR A 538 0.94 -7.42 -22.87
C THR A 538 1.09 -7.40 -24.40
N PRO A 539 0.98 -8.54 -25.12
CA PRO A 539 1.22 -8.61 -26.57
C PRO A 539 0.40 -7.64 -27.43
N GLU A 540 -0.85 -7.37 -27.03
CA GLU A 540 -1.73 -6.40 -27.71
C GLU A 540 -1.16 -4.98 -27.66
N VAL A 541 -0.61 -4.58 -26.50
CA VAL A 541 0.01 -3.28 -26.28
C VAL A 541 1.34 -3.20 -27.00
N GLU A 542 2.16 -4.25 -26.93
CA GLU A 542 3.43 -4.31 -27.67
C GLU A 542 3.22 -4.08 -29.16
N ASN A 543 2.27 -4.78 -29.76
CA ASN A 543 1.97 -4.65 -31.19
C ASN A 543 1.47 -3.25 -31.57
N ALA A 544 0.68 -2.60 -30.71
CA ALA A 544 0.22 -1.23 -30.93
C ALA A 544 1.34 -0.18 -30.82
N LEU A 545 2.42 -0.50 -30.09
CA LEU A 545 3.56 0.38 -29.87
C LEU A 545 4.72 0.17 -30.86
N ARG A 546 4.74 -0.93 -31.63
CA ARG A 546 5.81 -1.22 -32.63
C ARG A 546 5.98 -0.11 -33.68
N ASN A 547 4.89 0.55 -34.08
CA ASN A 547 4.91 1.60 -35.12
C ASN A 547 5.12 3.01 -34.54
N ARG A 548 5.51 3.13 -33.27
CA ARG A 548 5.72 4.41 -32.58
C ARG A 548 7.16 4.53 -32.12
N VAL A 549 7.62 5.77 -32.01
CA VAL A 549 8.88 6.06 -31.32
C VAL A 549 8.60 6.07 -29.82
N LEU A 550 9.32 5.25 -29.05
CA LEU A 550 9.13 5.12 -27.61
C LEU A 550 10.26 5.85 -26.88
N ILE A 551 9.92 6.93 -26.20
CA ILE A 551 10.87 7.73 -25.42
C ILE A 551 10.57 7.56 -23.94
N ARG A 552 11.56 7.19 -23.15
CA ARG A 552 11.44 7.13 -21.69
C ARG A 552 12.16 8.30 -21.05
N VAL A 553 11.43 9.15 -20.37
CA VAL A 553 11.98 10.26 -19.59
C VAL A 553 12.27 9.76 -18.18
N ASP A 554 13.56 9.62 -17.86
CA ASP A 554 14.01 9.15 -16.54
C ASP A 554 14.08 10.34 -15.57
N VAL A 555 13.12 10.41 -14.65
CA VAL A 555 13.03 11.42 -13.58
C VAL A 555 13.40 10.82 -12.21
N THR A 556 14.20 9.76 -12.18
CA THR A 556 14.63 9.09 -10.94
C THR A 556 15.33 10.05 -9.98
N ARG A 557 16.12 10.99 -10.50
CA ARG A 557 16.85 11.99 -9.70
C ARG A 557 16.03 13.27 -9.59
N ASP A 558 15.88 13.82 -8.39
CA ASP A 558 15.29 15.15 -8.17
C ASP A 558 16.33 16.27 -8.43
N ASP A 559 16.68 16.48 -9.69
CA ASP A 559 17.56 17.57 -10.14
C ASP A 559 16.77 18.65 -10.91
N ALA A 560 17.45 19.74 -11.27
CA ALA A 560 16.82 20.84 -11.99
C ALA A 560 16.23 20.38 -13.35
N ASN A 561 16.83 19.37 -13.97
CA ASN A 561 16.39 18.82 -15.26
C ASN A 561 15.10 18.02 -15.12
N SER A 562 15.01 17.11 -14.15
CA SER A 562 13.78 16.35 -13.86
C SER A 562 12.62 17.27 -13.47
N ARG A 563 12.87 18.28 -12.64
CA ARG A 563 11.85 19.29 -12.29
C ARG A 563 11.40 20.10 -13.52
N ALA A 564 12.33 20.48 -14.39
CA ALA A 564 11.99 21.16 -15.64
C ALA A 564 11.17 20.27 -16.59
N LEU A 565 11.52 18.99 -16.70
CA LEU A 565 10.82 17.99 -17.53
C LEU A 565 9.37 17.76 -17.06
N LEU A 566 9.14 17.65 -15.74
CA LEU A 566 7.81 17.50 -15.16
C LEU A 566 6.99 18.80 -15.27
N LYS A 567 7.61 19.94 -14.95
CA LYS A 567 6.95 21.26 -14.99
C LYS A 567 6.52 21.65 -16.41
N ARG A 568 7.28 21.25 -17.44
CA ARG A 568 6.99 21.56 -18.85
C ARG A 568 5.60 21.11 -19.29
N TYR A 569 5.14 19.96 -18.80
CA TYR A 569 3.82 19.41 -19.11
C TYR A 569 2.89 19.36 -17.90
N ASN A 570 3.22 20.14 -16.86
CA ASN A 570 2.45 20.25 -15.60
C ASN A 570 2.16 18.88 -14.94
N LEU A 571 3.14 17.98 -14.98
CA LEU A 571 3.06 16.64 -14.39
C LEU A 571 3.43 16.69 -12.91
N VAL A 572 2.67 15.99 -12.07
CA VAL A 572 2.95 15.93 -10.61
C VAL A 572 4.05 14.91 -10.31
N GLY A 573 4.13 13.82 -11.08
CA GLY A 573 5.17 12.80 -10.95
C GLY A 573 4.91 11.56 -11.80
N PRO A 574 5.86 10.59 -11.80
CA PRO A 574 5.70 9.32 -12.51
C PRO A 574 4.76 8.34 -11.75
N PRO A 575 4.12 7.36 -12.44
CA PRO A 575 4.16 7.16 -13.88
C PRO A 575 3.27 8.19 -14.56
N ALA A 576 3.77 8.80 -15.63
CA ALA A 576 2.97 9.63 -16.50
C ALA A 576 3.38 9.38 -17.93
N PHE A 577 2.45 9.46 -18.87
CA PHE A 577 2.79 9.23 -20.27
C PHE A 577 1.92 10.07 -21.17
N MET A 578 2.48 10.41 -22.32
CA MET A 578 1.84 11.25 -23.31
C MET A 578 2.03 10.66 -24.69
N ALA A 579 0.98 10.72 -25.49
CA ALA A 579 1.01 10.38 -26.89
C ALA A 579 1.11 11.66 -27.71
N ILE A 580 2.16 11.79 -28.49
CA ILE A 580 2.41 12.89 -29.41
C ILE A 580 2.13 12.39 -30.81
N GLY A 581 1.29 13.12 -31.54
CA GLY A 581 0.93 12.79 -32.92
C GLY A 581 2.06 13.07 -33.90
N ALA A 582 1.90 12.60 -35.14
CA ALA A 582 2.79 12.90 -36.27
C ALA A 582 2.98 14.41 -36.51
N ASN A 583 1.99 15.22 -36.13
CA ASN A 583 2.02 16.69 -36.20
C ASN A 583 2.85 17.35 -35.09
N GLY A 584 3.49 16.56 -34.20
CA GLY A 584 4.27 17.07 -33.07
C GLY A 584 3.42 17.64 -31.92
N GLN A 585 2.08 17.54 -31.98
CA GLN A 585 1.20 17.98 -30.90
C GLN A 585 0.88 16.84 -29.94
N VAL A 586 0.75 17.17 -28.65
CA VAL A 586 0.29 16.24 -27.62
C VAL A 586 -1.19 15.93 -27.87
N GLN A 587 -1.49 14.68 -28.20
CA GLN A 587 -2.86 14.21 -28.47
C GLN A 587 -3.54 13.70 -27.20
N ALA A 588 -2.78 13.06 -26.31
CA ALA A 588 -3.28 12.54 -25.05
C ALA A 588 -2.19 12.59 -23.99
N GLN A 589 -2.57 12.87 -22.75
CA GLN A 589 -1.70 12.86 -21.57
C GLN A 589 -2.44 12.15 -20.44
N GLN A 590 -1.74 11.31 -19.70
CA GLN A 590 -2.29 10.61 -18.54
C GLN A 590 -1.23 10.51 -17.43
N GLU A 591 -1.69 10.73 -16.19
CA GLU A 591 -0.92 10.47 -14.98
C GLU A 591 -1.48 9.24 -14.25
N GLY A 592 -0.59 8.47 -13.64
CA GLY A 592 -0.89 7.23 -12.94
C GLY A 592 -0.90 5.99 -13.82
N TYR A 593 -1.03 4.83 -13.18
CA TYR A 593 -1.02 3.52 -13.85
C TYR A 593 -2.29 3.30 -14.69
N LEU A 594 -2.12 2.84 -15.94
CA LEU A 594 -3.18 2.26 -16.76
C LEU A 594 -2.91 0.79 -17.03
N GLY A 595 -3.92 -0.06 -16.81
CA GLY A 595 -3.87 -1.46 -17.24
C GLY A 595 -4.02 -1.62 -18.77
N PRO A 596 -3.72 -2.80 -19.33
CA PRO A 596 -3.63 -3.02 -20.78
C PRO A 596 -4.84 -2.54 -21.60
N ARG A 597 -6.06 -2.94 -21.20
CA ARG A 597 -7.29 -2.53 -21.90
C ARG A 597 -7.59 -1.04 -21.80
N ALA A 598 -7.24 -0.42 -20.68
CA ALA A 598 -7.44 1.01 -20.49
C ALA A 598 -6.39 1.81 -21.27
N PHE A 599 -5.15 1.33 -21.30
CA PHE A 599 -4.07 1.89 -22.11
C PHE A 599 -4.41 1.86 -23.60
N MET A 600 -4.93 0.74 -24.12
CA MET A 600 -5.34 0.63 -25.53
C MET A 600 -6.51 1.54 -25.90
N ARG A 601 -7.44 1.82 -24.98
CA ARG A 601 -8.52 2.80 -25.21
C ARG A 601 -8.02 4.24 -25.17
N TRP A 602 -7.01 4.50 -24.34
CA TRP A 602 -6.40 5.82 -24.18
C TRP A 602 -5.45 6.16 -25.34
N LEU A 603 -4.72 5.18 -25.86
CA LEU A 603 -3.73 5.37 -26.92
C LEU A 603 -4.43 5.84 -28.21
N PRO A 604 -4.14 7.07 -28.72
CA PRO A 604 -4.72 7.56 -29.95
C PRO A 604 -4.38 6.63 -31.12
N LYS A 605 -5.32 6.31 -32.00
CA LYS A 605 -5.03 5.49 -33.19
C LYS A 605 -4.04 6.25 -34.09
N SER A 606 -2.99 5.56 -34.52
CA SER A 606 -1.96 6.07 -35.43
C SER A 606 -2.45 6.09 -36.86
#